data_AF-A0A7C8FFY3-F1
#
_entry.id   AF-A0A7C8FFY3-F1
#
_cell.length_a   1.000
_cell.length_b   1.000
_cell.length_c   1.000
_cell.angle_alpha   90.00
_cell.angle_beta   90.00
_cell.angle_gamma   90.00
#
_symmetry.space_group_name_H-M   'P 1'
#
loop_
_entity.id
_entity.type
_entity.pdbx_description
1 polymer ?
#
loop_
_entity_poly.entity_id
_entity_poly.type
_entity_poly.pdbx_seq_one_letter_code
_entity_poly.pdbx_strand_id
1 'polypeptide(L)'
;MTSQVGARVEYFKKLLLAVTAVIIVLALAISVTTMVCINRSLKRMTETFTAIVETGDFTKSAVIKNNDEFGVTIRAFNGLVDSFTCIIRAVSVSSNKLSGSSRGLTGTAQEIHTTIGSQSANIGQVSAAAIEMSQTVALISENTSKIASAADDARMVAVKGADVVGMTGNEVQQIAQVVRDLEITKIPF
;
A
#
# COMPACT_ATOMS: atom_id res chain seq x y z
N MET A 1 -84.59 7.60 -75.46
CA MET A 1 -83.62 8.38 -74.66
C MET A 1 -83.36 7.80 -73.27
N THR A 2 -84.29 7.07 -72.64
CA THR A 2 -84.11 6.48 -71.29
C THR A 2 -83.14 5.28 -71.22
N SER A 3 -82.98 4.48 -72.29
CA SER A 3 -82.04 3.33 -72.28
C SER A 3 -80.56 3.72 -72.41
N GLN A 4 -80.23 4.81 -73.12
CA GLN A 4 -78.84 5.29 -73.23
C GLN A 4 -78.30 5.90 -71.93
N VAL A 5 -79.17 6.53 -71.13
CA VAL A 5 -78.79 7.11 -69.83
C VAL A 5 -78.46 6.00 -68.82
N GLY A 6 -79.24 4.90 -68.80
CA GLY A 6 -78.97 3.76 -67.92
C GLY A 6 -77.63 3.08 -68.16
N ALA A 7 -77.24 2.91 -69.44
CA ALA A 7 -75.95 2.30 -69.80
C ALA A 7 -74.76 3.15 -69.32
N ARG A 8 -74.81 4.49 -69.48
CA ARG A 8 -73.73 5.38 -69.01
C ARG A 8 -73.57 5.37 -67.48
N VAL A 9 -74.68 5.25 -66.75
CA VAL A 9 -74.67 5.13 -65.28
C VAL A 9 -74.03 3.81 -64.83
N GLU A 10 -74.29 2.70 -65.52
CA GLU A 10 -73.62 1.42 -65.26
C GLU A 10 -72.11 1.47 -65.47
N TYR A 11 -71.65 2.06 -66.59
CA TYR A 11 -70.22 2.21 -66.86
C TYR A 11 -69.53 3.08 -65.79
N PHE A 12 -70.17 4.17 -65.38
CA PHE A 12 -69.63 5.05 -64.34
C PHE A 12 -69.51 4.33 -62.99
N LYS A 13 -70.51 3.53 -62.59
CA LYS A 13 -70.46 2.71 -61.38
C LYS A 13 -69.33 1.67 -61.42
N LYS A 14 -69.14 0.98 -62.55
CA LYS A 14 -68.03 0.02 -62.74
C LYS A 14 -66.67 0.69 -62.66
N LEU A 15 -66.51 1.88 -63.25
CA LEU A 15 -65.29 2.67 -63.17
C LEU A 15 -65.00 3.09 -61.71
N LEU A 16 -66.01 3.58 -60.99
CA LEU A 16 -65.88 4.00 -59.59
C LEU A 16 -65.47 2.82 -58.70
N LEU A 17 -66.09 1.65 -58.88
CA LEU A 17 -65.74 0.42 -58.17
C LEU A 17 -64.30 -0.03 -58.48
N ALA A 18 -63.88 0.02 -59.76
CA ALA A 18 -62.53 -0.33 -60.16
C ALA A 18 -61.48 0.60 -59.53
N VAL A 19 -61.71 1.92 -59.56
CA VAL A 19 -60.81 2.90 -58.93
C VAL A 19 -60.72 2.69 -57.41
N THR A 20 -61.86 2.45 -56.77
CA THR A 20 -61.92 2.18 -55.32
C THR A 20 -61.15 0.91 -54.97
N ALA A 21 -61.31 -0.16 -55.76
CA ALA A 21 -60.58 -1.40 -55.57
C ALA A 21 -59.06 -1.20 -55.73
N VAL A 22 -58.61 -0.44 -56.73
CA VAL A 22 -57.19 -0.12 -56.92
C VAL A 22 -56.63 0.66 -55.73
N ILE A 23 -57.36 1.66 -55.22
CA ILE A 23 -56.94 2.44 -54.05
C ILE A 23 -56.79 1.53 -52.81
N ILE A 24 -57.75 0.62 -52.59
CA ILE A 24 -57.69 -0.34 -51.48
C ILE A 24 -56.47 -1.26 -51.62
N VAL A 25 -56.21 -1.79 -52.82
CA VAL A 25 -55.04 -2.65 -53.06
C VAL A 25 -53.74 -1.90 -52.83
N LEU A 26 -53.62 -0.65 -53.30
CA LEU A 26 -52.44 0.17 -53.07
C LEU A 26 -52.26 0.51 -51.57
N ALA A 27 -53.34 0.86 -50.88
CA ALA A 27 -53.30 1.13 -49.44
C ALA A 27 -52.86 -0.10 -48.63
N LEU A 28 -53.37 -1.29 -48.98
CA LEU A 28 -52.95 -2.56 -48.38
C LEU A 28 -51.48 -2.87 -48.70
N ALA A 29 -51.05 -2.69 -49.95
CA ALA A 29 -49.68 -2.94 -50.36
C ALA A 29 -48.68 -2.03 -49.60
N ILE A 30 -48.98 -0.74 -49.46
CA ILE A 30 -48.17 0.21 -48.71
C ILE A 30 -48.16 -0.16 -47.21
N SER A 31 -49.31 -0.51 -46.65
CA SER A 31 -49.44 -0.89 -45.23
C SER A 31 -48.60 -2.13 -44.91
N VAL A 32 -48.71 -3.18 -45.72
CA VAL A 32 -47.94 -4.42 -45.55
C VAL A 32 -46.44 -4.17 -45.73
N THR A 33 -46.05 -3.40 -46.76
CA THR A 33 -44.64 -3.10 -47.02
C THR A 33 -44.01 -2.33 -45.86
N THR A 34 -44.71 -1.33 -45.34
CA THR A 34 -44.25 -0.52 -44.20
C THR A 34 -44.14 -1.38 -42.93
N MET A 35 -45.15 -2.20 -42.66
CA MET A 35 -45.16 -3.11 -41.50
C MET A 35 -43.98 -4.10 -41.54
N VAL A 36 -43.73 -4.71 -42.70
CA VAL A 36 -42.61 -5.66 -42.87
C VAL A 36 -41.26 -4.95 -42.73
N CYS A 37 -41.13 -3.73 -43.28
CA CYS A 37 -39.88 -2.96 -43.21
C CYS A 37 -39.55 -2.58 -41.76
N ILE A 38 -40.52 -2.04 -41.01
CA ILE A 38 -40.35 -1.64 -39.61
C ILE A 38 -40.05 -2.85 -38.72
N ASN A 39 -40.83 -3.93 -38.81
CA ASN A 39 -40.62 -5.12 -38.00
C ASN A 39 -39.26 -5.76 -38.27
N ARG A 40 -38.80 -5.79 -39.52
CA ARG A 40 -37.49 -6.34 -39.87
C ARG A 40 -36.34 -5.51 -39.27
N SER A 41 -36.45 -4.19 -39.31
CA SER A 41 -35.44 -3.29 -38.74
C SER A 41 -35.41 -3.38 -37.21
N LEU A 42 -36.58 -3.37 -36.55
CA LEU A 42 -36.68 -3.55 -35.11
C LEU A 42 -36.12 -4.90 -34.67
N LYS A 43 -36.54 -5.99 -35.31
CA LYS A 43 -36.08 -7.34 -34.95
C LYS A 43 -34.56 -7.46 -35.00
N ARG A 44 -33.91 -6.93 -36.04
CA ARG A 44 -32.43 -6.93 -36.16
C ARG A 44 -31.75 -6.13 -35.06
N MET A 45 -32.30 -4.97 -34.73
CA MET A 45 -31.75 -4.12 -33.67
C MET A 45 -31.85 -4.84 -32.32
N THR A 46 -33.03 -5.39 -31.99
CA THR A 46 -33.25 -6.13 -30.76
C THR A 46 -32.39 -7.38 -30.68
N GLU A 47 -32.28 -8.17 -31.76
CA GLU A 47 -31.40 -9.34 -31.81
C GLU A 47 -29.95 -8.97 -31.52
N THR A 48 -29.46 -7.86 -32.07
CA THR A 48 -28.08 -7.42 -31.85
C THR A 48 -27.86 -6.93 -30.42
N PHE A 49 -28.79 -6.14 -29.89
CA PHE A 49 -28.71 -5.62 -28.52
C PHE A 49 -28.78 -6.76 -27.50
N THR A 50 -29.74 -7.67 -27.66
CA THR A 50 -29.87 -8.87 -26.82
C THR A 50 -28.62 -9.73 -26.91
N ALA A 51 -28.07 -9.97 -28.10
CA ALA A 51 -26.84 -10.75 -28.25
C ALA A 51 -25.65 -10.11 -27.52
N ILE A 52 -25.49 -8.78 -27.56
CA ILE A 52 -24.40 -8.08 -26.84
C ILE A 52 -24.58 -8.25 -25.33
N VAL A 53 -25.80 -8.11 -24.82
CA VAL A 53 -26.11 -8.24 -23.39
C VAL A 53 -25.93 -9.69 -22.92
N GLU A 54 -26.47 -10.67 -23.65
CA GLU A 54 -26.40 -12.09 -23.28
C GLU A 54 -24.98 -12.64 -23.35
N THR A 55 -24.21 -12.24 -24.36
CA THR A 55 -22.81 -12.69 -24.49
C THR A 55 -21.87 -11.92 -23.58
N GLY A 56 -22.27 -10.73 -23.09
CA GLY A 56 -21.39 -9.81 -22.37
C GLY A 56 -20.25 -9.26 -23.22
N ASP A 57 -20.27 -9.49 -24.54
CA ASP A 57 -19.23 -9.09 -25.46
C ASP A 57 -19.51 -7.68 -25.99
N PHE A 58 -19.11 -6.69 -25.21
CA PHE A 58 -19.20 -5.27 -25.56
C PHE A 58 -18.19 -4.84 -26.64
N THR A 59 -17.41 -5.75 -27.21
CA THR A 59 -16.58 -5.44 -28.38
C THR A 59 -17.36 -5.47 -29.69
N LYS A 60 -18.57 -6.04 -29.66
CA LYS A 60 -19.50 -6.07 -30.80
C LYS A 60 -20.27 -4.76 -30.90
N SER A 61 -20.53 -4.32 -32.14
CA SER A 61 -21.33 -3.15 -32.44
C SER A 61 -22.48 -3.49 -33.39
N ALA A 62 -23.57 -2.73 -33.29
CA ALA A 62 -24.70 -2.84 -34.20
C ALA A 62 -24.41 -2.12 -35.52
N VAL A 63 -24.70 -2.79 -36.64
CA VAL A 63 -24.43 -2.26 -37.99
C VAL A 63 -25.43 -1.16 -38.35
N ILE A 64 -24.93 0.03 -38.66
CA ILE A 64 -25.75 1.16 -39.13
C ILE A 64 -26.04 0.96 -40.63
N LYS A 65 -27.27 0.57 -40.98
CA LYS A 65 -27.71 0.44 -42.39
C LYS A 65 -28.69 1.51 -42.84
N ASN A 66 -29.33 2.19 -41.89
CA ASN A 66 -30.35 3.18 -42.17
C ASN A 66 -29.85 4.57 -41.77
N ASN A 67 -30.32 5.60 -42.49
CA ASN A 67 -30.02 7.00 -42.19
C ASN A 67 -31.22 7.73 -41.55
N ASP A 68 -32.13 6.95 -40.97
CA ASP A 68 -33.34 7.37 -40.27
C ASP A 68 -33.11 7.38 -38.74
N GLU A 69 -34.20 7.53 -37.99
CA GLU A 69 -34.21 7.53 -36.52
C GLU A 69 -33.64 6.23 -35.92
N PHE A 70 -33.77 5.09 -36.62
CA PHE A 70 -33.16 3.83 -36.18
C PHE A 70 -31.64 3.89 -36.30
N GLY A 71 -31.12 4.49 -37.38
CA GLY A 71 -29.68 4.74 -37.54
C GLY A 71 -29.10 5.63 -36.43
N VAL A 72 -29.83 6.67 -36.01
CA VAL A 72 -29.44 7.53 -34.88
C VAL A 72 -29.43 6.74 -33.57
N THR A 73 -30.44 5.92 -33.32
CA THR A 73 -30.53 5.09 -32.10
C THR A 73 -29.39 4.08 -32.03
N ILE A 74 -29.06 3.42 -33.14
CA ILE A 74 -27.93 2.48 -33.23
C ILE A 74 -26.60 3.19 -32.94
N ARG A 75 -26.40 4.42 -33.45
CA ARG A 75 -25.20 5.22 -33.15
C ARG A 75 -25.08 5.54 -31.66
N ALA A 76 -26.16 5.99 -31.03
CA ALA A 76 -26.17 6.30 -29.60
C ALA A 76 -25.88 5.06 -28.75
N PHE A 77 -26.47 3.91 -29.12
CA PHE A 77 -26.21 2.64 -28.45
C PHE A 77 -24.75 2.19 -28.60
N ASN A 78 -24.18 2.25 -29.80
CA ASN A 78 -22.77 1.90 -30.00
C ASN A 78 -21.83 2.79 -29.17
N GLY A 79 -22.09 4.11 -29.09
CA GLY A 79 -21.32 5.01 -28.23
C GLY A 79 -21.43 4.68 -26.73
N LEU A 80 -22.58 4.19 -26.28
CA LEU A 80 -22.76 3.68 -24.92
C LEU A 80 -21.93 2.40 -24.69
N VAL A 81 -21.96 1.46 -25.64
CA VAL A 81 -21.17 0.22 -25.60
C VAL A 81 -19.66 0.51 -25.58
N ASP A 82 -19.19 1.46 -26.38
CA ASP A 82 -17.80 1.91 -26.37
C ASP A 82 -17.39 2.49 -25.02
N SER A 83 -18.25 3.30 -24.42
CA SER A 83 -18.04 3.88 -23.09
C SER A 83 -17.96 2.81 -22.00
N PHE A 84 -18.86 1.82 -22.02
CA PHE A 84 -18.81 0.67 -21.11
C PHE A 84 -17.52 -0.15 -21.29
N THR A 85 -17.09 -0.40 -22.52
CA THR A 85 -15.84 -1.10 -22.81
C THR A 85 -14.63 -0.35 -22.26
N CYS A 86 -14.62 0.98 -22.39
CA CYS A 86 -13.57 1.84 -21.82
C CYS A 86 -13.53 1.73 -20.28
N ILE A 87 -14.70 1.79 -19.62
CA ILE A 87 -14.82 1.65 -18.17
C ILE A 87 -14.31 0.29 -17.71
N ILE A 88 -14.72 -0.81 -18.36
CA ILE A 88 -14.28 -2.17 -18.02
C ILE A 88 -12.76 -2.30 -18.17
N ARG A 89 -12.18 -1.74 -19.24
CA ARG A 89 -10.71 -1.71 -19.42
C ARG A 89 -10.02 -0.93 -18.31
N ALA A 90 -10.54 0.24 -17.94
CA ALA A 90 -9.98 1.07 -16.87
C ALA A 90 -10.03 0.36 -15.51
N VAL A 91 -11.14 -0.33 -15.21
CA VAL A 91 -11.29 -1.17 -14.01
C VAL A 91 -10.27 -2.30 -14.03
N SER A 92 -10.16 -3.05 -15.13
CA SER A 92 -9.18 -4.14 -15.27
C SER A 92 -7.73 -3.67 -15.07
N VAL A 93 -7.35 -2.55 -15.67
CA VAL A 93 -6.01 -1.95 -15.46
C VAL A 93 -5.80 -1.56 -14.00
N SER A 94 -6.82 -0.98 -13.36
CA SER A 94 -6.74 -0.56 -11.96
C SER A 94 -6.64 -1.77 -11.01
N SER A 95 -7.39 -2.84 -11.26
CA SER A 95 -7.30 -4.10 -10.52
C SER A 95 -5.94 -4.76 -10.68
N ASN A 96 -5.37 -4.75 -11.90
CA ASN A 96 -4.02 -5.26 -12.13
C ASN A 96 -2.94 -4.45 -11.40
N LYS A 97 -3.06 -3.12 -11.38
CA LYS A 97 -2.19 -2.25 -10.59
C LYS A 97 -2.32 -2.55 -9.09
N LEU A 98 -3.54 -2.67 -8.58
CA LEU A 98 -3.80 -3.01 -7.18
C LEU A 98 -3.20 -4.37 -6.79
N SER A 99 -3.35 -5.38 -7.64
CA SER A 99 -2.73 -6.70 -7.45
C SER A 99 -1.20 -6.62 -7.46
N GLY A 100 -0.61 -5.81 -8.33
CA GLY A 100 0.83 -5.53 -8.34
C GLY A 100 1.31 -4.89 -7.03
N SER A 101 0.63 -3.82 -6.60
CA SER A 101 0.95 -3.13 -5.34
C SER A 101 0.79 -4.04 -4.12
N SER A 102 -0.26 -4.87 -4.08
CA SER A 102 -0.48 -5.85 -3.01
C SER A 102 0.65 -6.88 -2.94
N ARG A 103 1.12 -7.39 -4.08
CA ARG A 103 2.30 -8.27 -4.13
C ARG A 103 3.57 -7.58 -3.63
N GLY A 104 3.78 -6.31 -4.01
CA GLY A 104 4.90 -5.50 -3.51
C GLY A 104 4.85 -5.29 -2.00
N LEU A 105 3.66 -5.02 -1.45
CA LEU A 105 3.44 -4.88 -0.02
C LEU A 105 3.74 -6.18 0.73
N THR A 106 3.29 -7.33 0.21
CA THR A 106 3.61 -8.64 0.79
C THR A 106 5.12 -8.90 0.80
N GLY A 107 5.82 -8.56 -0.28
CA GLY A 107 7.28 -8.67 -0.34
C GLY A 107 7.97 -7.79 0.72
N THR A 108 7.53 -6.54 0.84
CA THR A 108 8.04 -5.59 1.84
C THR A 108 7.77 -6.09 3.27
N ALA A 109 6.58 -6.63 3.53
CA ALA A 109 6.23 -7.19 4.83
C ALA A 109 7.11 -8.40 5.19
N GLN A 110 7.46 -9.24 4.22
CA GLN A 110 8.37 -10.37 4.43
C GLN A 110 9.80 -9.89 4.75
N GLU A 111 10.28 -8.85 4.06
CA GLU A 111 11.58 -8.24 4.33
C GLU A 111 11.65 -7.61 5.72
N ILE A 112 10.58 -6.91 6.13
CA ILE A 112 10.43 -6.38 7.49
C ILE A 112 10.47 -7.52 8.51
N HIS A 113 9.76 -8.62 8.29
CA HIS A 113 9.76 -9.77 9.19
C HIS A 113 11.17 -10.36 9.38
N THR A 114 11.92 -10.54 8.29
CA THR A 114 13.32 -10.98 8.35
C THR A 114 14.20 -9.98 9.11
N THR A 115 14.04 -8.68 8.84
CA THR A 115 14.81 -7.62 9.49
C THR A 115 14.54 -7.57 11.00
N ILE A 116 13.28 -7.72 11.43
CA ILE A 116 12.90 -7.80 12.84
C ILE A 116 13.57 -9.01 13.51
N GLY A 117 13.66 -10.15 12.83
CA GLY A 117 14.39 -11.32 13.32
C GLY A 117 15.86 -11.00 13.64
N SER A 118 16.57 -10.35 12.71
CA SER A 118 17.95 -9.91 12.93
C SER A 118 18.07 -8.84 14.01
N GLN A 119 17.15 -7.89 14.07
CA GLN A 119 17.14 -6.84 15.09
C GLN A 119 16.95 -7.43 16.50
N SER A 120 16.08 -8.43 16.65
CA SER A 120 15.89 -9.14 17.91
C SER A 120 17.18 -9.82 18.38
N ALA A 121 17.91 -10.47 17.46
CA ALA A 121 19.22 -11.08 17.77
C ALA A 121 20.25 -10.02 18.22
N ASN A 122 20.32 -8.88 17.55
CA ASN A 122 21.21 -7.78 17.93
C ASN A 122 20.86 -7.22 19.31
N ILE A 123 19.57 -7.06 19.63
CA ILE A 123 19.12 -6.64 20.96
C ILE A 123 19.56 -7.66 22.03
N GLY A 124 19.46 -8.97 21.73
CA GLY A 124 19.97 -10.02 22.61
C GLY A 124 21.45 -9.87 22.91
N GLN A 125 22.27 -9.57 21.90
CA GLN A 125 23.71 -9.32 22.06
C GLN A 125 23.99 -8.06 22.89
N VAL A 126 23.28 -6.96 22.63
CA VAL A 126 23.41 -5.72 23.41
C VAL A 126 23.04 -5.95 24.87
N SER A 127 21.98 -6.72 25.13
CA SER A 127 21.58 -7.08 26.50
C SER A 127 22.64 -7.93 27.19
N ALA A 128 23.24 -8.90 26.50
CA ALA A 128 24.34 -9.70 27.05
C ALA A 128 25.57 -8.83 27.37
N ALA A 129 25.96 -7.94 26.46
CA ALA A 129 27.06 -6.99 26.69
C ALA A 129 26.76 -6.04 27.88
N ALA A 130 25.51 -5.61 28.04
CA ALA A 130 25.12 -4.79 29.19
C ALA A 130 25.24 -5.54 30.53
N ILE A 131 24.92 -6.85 30.54
CA ILE A 131 25.12 -7.71 31.71
C ILE A 131 26.61 -7.84 32.04
N GLU A 132 27.44 -8.14 31.05
CA GLU A 132 28.90 -8.26 31.22
C GLU A 132 29.53 -6.93 31.70
N MET A 133 29.08 -5.80 31.15
CA MET A 133 29.51 -4.47 31.57
C MET A 133 29.10 -4.18 33.03
N SER A 134 27.88 -4.55 33.43
CA SER A 134 27.42 -4.41 34.82
C SER A 134 28.28 -5.22 35.79
N GLN A 135 28.61 -6.47 35.44
CA GLN A 135 29.52 -7.32 36.21
C GLN A 135 30.92 -6.70 36.31
N THR A 136 31.41 -6.15 35.21
CA THR A 136 32.71 -5.47 35.17
C THR A 136 32.73 -4.24 36.08
N VAL A 137 31.68 -3.42 36.06
CA VAL A 137 31.53 -2.26 36.97
C VAL A 137 31.51 -2.70 38.44
N ALA A 138 30.81 -3.79 38.75
CA ALA A 138 30.80 -4.34 40.11
C ALA A 138 32.21 -4.77 40.56
N LEU A 139 32.95 -5.47 39.70
CA LEU A 139 34.35 -5.87 39.96
C LEU A 139 35.27 -4.66 40.13
N ILE A 140 35.12 -3.62 39.31
CA ILE A 140 35.89 -2.37 39.43
C ILE A 140 35.61 -1.70 40.77
N SER A 141 34.35 -1.62 41.19
CA SER A 141 33.95 -1.05 42.48
C SER A 141 34.58 -1.83 43.65
N GLU A 142 34.51 -3.16 43.61
CA GLU A 142 35.14 -4.02 44.62
C GLU A 142 36.66 -3.83 44.68
N ASN A 143 37.33 -3.81 43.53
CA ASN A 143 38.78 -3.58 43.46
C ASN A 143 39.15 -2.19 43.98
N THR A 144 38.36 -1.17 43.66
CA THR A 144 38.58 0.20 44.15
C THR A 144 38.47 0.26 45.68
N SER A 145 37.49 -0.43 46.26
CA SER A 145 37.34 -0.57 47.71
C SER A 145 38.55 -1.26 48.36
N LYS A 146 39.04 -2.36 47.76
CA LYS A 146 40.26 -3.05 48.22
C LYS A 146 41.49 -2.15 48.15
N ILE A 147 41.65 -1.38 47.07
CA ILE A 147 42.75 -0.42 46.91
C ILE A 147 42.68 0.67 47.98
N ALA A 148 41.49 1.22 48.26
CA ALA A 148 41.31 2.22 49.31
C ALA A 148 41.70 1.67 50.70
N SER A 149 41.31 0.43 51.02
CA SER A 149 41.72 -0.23 52.26
C SER A 149 43.23 -0.41 52.34
N ALA A 150 43.86 -0.92 51.28
CA ALA A 150 45.31 -1.10 51.23
C ALA A 150 46.09 0.22 51.34
N ALA A 151 45.55 1.30 50.80
CA ALA A 151 46.12 2.64 50.93
C ALA A 151 46.04 3.15 52.38
N ASP A 152 44.94 2.89 53.10
CA ASP A 152 44.84 3.25 54.52
C ASP A 152 45.77 2.40 55.40
N ASP A 153 45.91 1.10 55.11
CA ASP A 153 46.88 0.24 55.78
C ASP A 153 48.32 0.74 55.57
N ALA A 154 48.69 1.09 54.32
CA ALA A 154 49.99 1.65 53.99
C ALA A 154 50.25 2.98 54.72
N ARG A 155 49.22 3.84 54.80
CA ARG A 155 49.28 5.09 55.57
C ARG A 155 49.53 4.82 57.05
N MET A 156 48.85 3.84 57.64
CA MET A 156 49.03 3.46 59.05
C MET A 156 50.45 2.94 59.32
N VAL A 157 51.00 2.12 58.42
CA VAL A 157 52.38 1.63 58.50
C VAL A 157 53.37 2.79 58.40
N ALA A 158 53.16 3.72 57.47
CA ALA A 158 54.02 4.90 57.33
C ALA A 158 54.02 5.80 58.57
N VAL A 159 52.85 6.01 59.20
CA VAL A 159 52.73 6.77 60.47
C VAL A 159 53.50 6.08 61.58
N LYS A 160 53.33 4.77 61.77
CA LYS A 160 54.10 3.99 62.76
C LYS A 160 55.60 4.06 62.49
N GLY A 161 56.01 3.99 61.22
CA GLY A 161 57.40 4.13 60.83
C GLY A 161 57.98 5.52 61.17
N ALA A 162 57.20 6.58 60.96
CA ALA A 162 57.58 7.94 61.34
C ALA A 162 57.75 8.08 62.85
N ASP A 163 56.86 7.48 63.65
CA ASP A 163 56.96 7.47 65.11
C ASP A 163 58.26 6.79 65.57
N VAL A 164 58.60 5.63 65.00
CA VAL A 164 59.85 4.91 65.31
C VAL A 164 61.08 5.75 64.96
N VAL A 165 61.12 6.35 63.77
CA VAL A 165 62.22 7.24 63.36
C VAL A 165 62.35 8.44 64.33
N GLY A 166 61.22 9.00 64.78
CA GLY A 166 61.18 10.06 65.79
C GLY A 166 61.77 9.62 67.14
N MET A 167 61.41 8.42 67.62
CA MET A 167 61.98 7.84 68.85
C MET A 167 63.49 7.63 68.71
N THR A 168 63.95 7.03 67.61
CA THR A 168 65.38 6.85 67.34
C THR A 168 66.12 8.19 67.27
N GLY A 169 65.51 9.22 66.67
CA GLY A 169 66.07 10.57 66.65
C GLY A 169 66.30 11.14 68.05
N ASN A 170 65.31 10.99 68.94
CA ASN A 170 65.41 11.42 70.34
C ASN A 170 66.49 10.64 71.10
N GLU A 171 66.57 9.31 70.92
CA GLU A 171 67.61 8.46 71.54
C GLU A 171 69.02 8.88 71.09
N VAL A 172 69.23 9.12 69.79
CA VAL A 172 70.52 9.61 69.27
C VAL A 172 70.87 10.96 69.88
N GLN A 173 69.90 11.85 70.07
CA GLN A 173 70.11 13.14 70.72
C GLN A 173 70.47 13.02 72.20
N GLN A 174 69.85 12.10 72.93
CA GLN A 174 70.23 11.76 74.29
C GLN A 174 71.64 11.20 74.36
N ILE A 175 72.01 10.27 73.48
CA ILE A 175 73.39 9.75 73.39
C ILE A 175 74.37 10.89 73.14
N ALA A 176 74.07 11.79 72.20
CA ALA A 176 74.91 12.95 71.92
C ALA A 176 75.03 13.90 73.12
N GLN A 177 73.97 14.06 73.92
CA GLN A 177 74.00 14.83 75.17
C GLN A 177 74.91 14.18 76.21
N VAL A 178 74.75 12.88 76.44
CA VAL A 178 75.57 12.11 77.40
C VAL A 178 77.04 12.15 77.01
N VAL A 179 77.36 12.02 75.72
CA VAL A 179 78.74 12.14 75.22
C VAL A 179 79.31 13.54 75.50
N ARG A 180 78.56 14.61 75.27
CA ARG A 180 78.97 15.99 75.61
C ARG A 180 79.19 16.18 77.12
N ASP A 181 78.29 15.69 77.95
CA ASP A 181 78.40 15.82 79.40
C ASP A 181 79.60 15.04 79.95
N LEU A 182 79.90 13.85 79.40
CA LEU A 182 81.09 13.07 79.71
C LEU A 182 82.40 13.80 79.32
N GLU A 183 82.39 14.54 78.22
CA GLU A 183 83.52 15.35 77.77
C GLU A 183 83.78 16.52 78.74
N ILE A 184 82.73 17.16 79.26
CA ILE A 184 82.83 18.23 80.27
C ILE A 184 83.26 17.67 81.64
N THR A 185 82.82 16.45 82.00
CA THR A 185 83.15 15.81 83.29
C THR A 185 84.58 15.27 83.34
N LYS A 186 85.23 15.07 82.18
CA LYS A 186 86.65 14.66 82.10
C LYS A 186 87.66 15.79 82.34
N ILE A 187 87.21 16.98 82.73
CA ILE A 187 88.08 18.07 83.18
C ILE A 187 88.05 18.21 84.71
N PRO A 188 88.70 17.31 85.47
CA PRO A 188 89.32 17.70 86.73
C PRO A 188 90.84 17.61 86.61
N PHE A 189 91.50 18.59 87.24
CA PHE A 189 92.94 18.91 87.28
C PHE A 189 93.39 19.98 86.28
#